data_AF-U9SM91-F1
#
_entry.id   AF-U9SM91-F1
#
_cell.length_a   1.000
_cell.length_b   1.000
_cell.length_c   1.000
_cell.angle_alpha   90.00
_cell.angle_beta   90.00
_cell.angle_gamma   90.00
#
_symmetry.space_group_name_H-M   'P 1'
#
loop_
_entity.id
_entity.type
_entity.pdbx_description
1 polymer ?
#
loop_
_entity_poly.entity_id
_entity_poly.type
_entity_poly.pdbx_seq_one_letter_code
_entity_poly.pdbx_strand_id
1 'polypeptide(L)'
;MPGHGLLVVIFGAIIVFRNASSNKISGELVPNSIHIWDPTIKPPGNRRRKRNNAEEWDDIPNVVKEANIVPNQVDYHGNFTAEIFEDLFSTLCETLYEKYGSVCIHMDGASYHKRWVESIPTSSTKKQEIIEWLNSHDIAFSDELRKSELLKLVKINKEKVPFSCVNIAEQY
;
A
#
# COMPACT_ATOMS: atom_id res chain seq x y z
N MET A 1 15.52 -28.61 -11.19
CA MET A 1 14.19 -28.65 -10.54
C MET A 1 13.81 -27.22 -10.23
N PRO A 2 12.66 -26.70 -10.71
CA PRO A 2 12.28 -25.32 -10.42
C PRO A 2 11.93 -25.19 -8.94
N GLY A 3 12.44 -24.14 -8.28
CA GLY A 3 12.40 -23.94 -6.84
C GLY A 3 10.97 -23.89 -6.28
N HIS A 4 10.68 -24.81 -5.36
CA HIS A 4 9.52 -24.78 -4.48
C HIS A 4 9.96 -24.28 -3.10
N GLY A 5 10.58 -23.11 -3.05
CA GLY A 5 10.85 -22.42 -1.80
C GLY A 5 9.61 -21.63 -1.37
N LEU A 6 9.35 -21.55 -0.07
CA LEU A 6 8.41 -20.59 0.49
C LEU A 6 8.81 -19.19 0.00
N LEU A 7 7.90 -18.49 -0.69
CA LEU A 7 8.13 -17.12 -1.11
C LEU A 7 7.59 -16.19 -0.02
N VAL A 8 8.50 -15.50 0.67
CA VAL A 8 8.11 -14.51 1.66
C VAL A 8 8.05 -13.14 0.98
N VAL A 9 6.86 -12.56 0.87
CA VAL A 9 6.69 -11.15 0.54
C VAL A 9 6.37 -10.42 1.84
N ILE A 10 7.36 -9.70 2.38
CA ILE A 10 7.23 -9.00 3.65
C ILE A 10 6.64 -7.62 3.36
N PHE A 11 5.36 -7.46 3.61
CA PHE A 11 4.86 -6.19 4.12
C PHE A 11 5.09 -6.23 5.63
N GLY A 12 5.67 -5.19 6.22
CA GLY A 12 6.05 -5.19 7.63
C GLY A 12 6.70 -3.87 8.03
N ALA A 13 6.56 -3.51 9.30
CA ALA A 13 7.12 -2.28 9.83
C ALA A 13 8.03 -2.56 11.02
N ILE A 14 9.11 -1.79 11.11
CA ILE A 14 9.95 -1.71 12.28
C ILE A 14 9.71 -0.34 12.89
N ILE A 15 9.28 -0.29 14.15
CA ILE A 15 9.26 0.97 14.89
C ILE A 15 10.63 1.23 15.48
N VAL A 16 11.09 2.48 15.40
CA VAL A 16 12.40 2.91 15.86
C VAL A 16 12.24 3.95 16.95
N PHE A 17 12.79 3.67 18.12
CA PHE A 17 12.84 4.57 19.25
C PHE A 17 14.22 5.21 19.33
N ARG A 18 14.25 6.53 19.53
CA ARG A 18 15.49 7.26 19.80
C ARG A 18 15.47 7.81 21.22
N ASN A 19 16.40 7.35 22.04
CA ASN A 19 16.58 7.88 23.38
C ASN A 19 17.38 9.20 23.31
N ALA A 20 16.74 10.32 23.64
CA ALA A 20 17.33 11.65 23.50
C ALA A 20 18.57 11.89 24.40
N SER A 21 18.65 11.23 25.56
CA SER A 21 19.74 11.46 26.51
C SER A 21 20.99 10.61 26.23
N SER A 22 20.83 9.43 25.64
CA SER A 22 21.93 8.51 25.34
C SER A 22 22.29 8.41 23.85
N ASN A 23 21.49 9.05 22.98
CA ASN A 23 21.54 8.91 21.51
C ASN A 23 21.49 7.45 21.02
N LYS A 24 21.02 6.53 21.86
CA LYS A 24 20.83 5.13 21.50
C LYS A 24 19.55 4.98 20.68
N ILE A 25 19.63 4.11 19.69
CA ILE A 25 18.51 3.71 18.85
C ILE A 25 18.16 2.27 19.21
N SER A 26 16.88 2.01 19.44
CA SER A 26 16.33 0.67 19.55
C SER A 26 15.17 0.54 18.58
N GLY A 27 14.82 -0.68 18.20
CA GLY A 27 13.63 -0.91 17.39
C GLY A 27 13.04 -2.28 17.64
N GLU A 28 11.78 -2.43 17.27
CA GLU A 28 11.06 -3.69 17.32
C GLU A 28 10.16 -3.83 16.09
N LEU A 29 9.85 -5.07 15.74
CA LEU A 29 8.84 -5.36 14.74
C LEU A 29 7.48 -4.93 15.27
N VAL A 30 6.74 -4.19 14.46
CA VAL A 30 5.35 -3.86 14.77
C VAL A 30 4.57 -5.18 14.75
N PRO A 31 3.86 -5.54 15.84
CA PRO A 31 3.09 -6.78 15.89
C PRO A 31 2.11 -6.87 14.73
N ASN A 32 1.86 -8.07 14.21
CA ASN A 32 0.90 -8.31 13.13
C ASN A 32 1.19 -7.56 11.82
N SER A 33 2.31 -6.84 11.71
CA SER A 33 2.67 -6.13 10.49
C SER A 33 3.30 -7.04 9.44
N ILE A 34 3.91 -8.16 9.86
CA ILE A 34 4.53 -9.11 8.94
C ILE A 34 3.45 -10.02 8.37
N HIS A 35 3.37 -10.02 7.04
CA HIS A 35 2.54 -10.94 6.29
C HIS A 35 3.39 -11.97 5.54
N ILE A 36 2.92 -13.21 5.52
CA ILE A 36 3.53 -14.31 4.77
C ILE A 36 2.47 -14.88 3.84
N TRP A 37 2.90 -15.22 2.63
CA TRP A 37 2.07 -15.88 1.62
C TRP A 37 2.68 -17.20 1.22
N ASP A 38 1.83 -18.21 1.03
CA ASP A 38 2.25 -19.49 0.47
C ASP A 38 1.92 -19.51 -1.04
N PRO A 39 2.93 -19.57 -1.93
CA PRO A 39 2.70 -19.56 -3.39
C PRO A 39 1.96 -20.81 -3.91
N THR A 40 1.79 -21.84 -3.08
CA THR A 40 1.07 -23.07 -3.43
C THR A 40 -0.45 -22.94 -3.25
N ILE A 41 -0.92 -22.00 -2.43
CA ILE A 41 -2.35 -21.78 -2.14
C ILE A 41 -3.00 -21.01 -3.29
N LYS A 42 -3.45 -21.70 -4.34
CA LYS A 42 -4.15 -21.03 -5.45
C LYS A 42 -5.51 -20.48 -5.02
N PRO A 43 -5.92 -19.29 -5.49
CA PRO A 43 -7.26 -18.78 -5.25
C PRO A 43 -8.34 -19.73 -5.79
N PRO A 44 -9.53 -19.73 -5.17
CA PRO A 44 -10.67 -20.42 -5.75
C PRO A 44 -10.98 -19.77 -7.10
N GLY A 45 -10.69 -20.48 -8.20
CA GLY A 45 -11.02 -19.99 -9.54
C GLY A 45 -12.52 -19.67 -9.66
N ASN A 46 -12.91 -18.93 -10.72
CA ASN A 46 -14.29 -18.47 -11.00
C ASN A 46 -15.41 -19.53 -10.91
N ARG A 47 -15.08 -20.81 -10.74
CA ARG A 47 -16.00 -21.87 -10.30
C ARG A 47 -15.97 -22.00 -8.78
N ARG A 48 -16.93 -21.33 -8.13
CA ARG A 48 -17.42 -21.56 -6.76
C ARG A 48 -16.91 -22.86 -6.13
N ARG A 49 -15.85 -22.75 -5.33
CA ARG A 49 -15.73 -23.45 -4.05
C ARG A 49 -15.07 -22.48 -3.08
N LYS A 50 -15.87 -21.85 -2.23
CA LYS A 50 -15.40 -21.25 -0.98
C LYS A 50 -14.73 -22.41 -0.23
N ARG A 51 -13.40 -22.50 -0.27
CA ARG A 51 -12.70 -23.32 0.71
C ARG A 51 -12.72 -22.49 1.98
N ASN A 52 -13.62 -22.87 2.88
CA ASN A 52 -13.39 -22.64 4.28
C ASN A 52 -12.15 -23.49 4.60
N ASN A 53 -11.08 -22.86 5.06
CA ASN A 53 -10.56 -23.11 6.40
C ASN A 53 -9.21 -22.41 6.55
N ALA A 54 -9.12 -21.61 7.59
CA ALA A 54 -7.88 -21.10 8.15
C ALA A 54 -6.98 -22.22 8.74
N GLU A 55 -7.15 -23.49 8.32
CA GLU A 55 -6.51 -24.68 8.91
C GLU A 55 -5.35 -25.23 8.07
N GLU A 56 -5.00 -24.63 6.93
CA GLU A 56 -3.87 -25.10 6.11
C GLU A 56 -2.54 -24.43 6.52
N TRP A 57 -2.23 -24.44 7.84
CA TRP A 57 -0.99 -23.87 8.40
C TRP A 57 -0.42 -24.70 9.59
N ASP A 58 -0.79 -25.97 9.70
CA ASP A 58 -0.28 -26.86 10.76
C ASP A 58 1.24 -27.02 10.73
N ASP A 59 1.85 -26.91 9.54
CA ASP A 59 3.30 -27.07 9.30
C ASP A 59 4.13 -25.79 9.53
N ILE A 60 3.53 -24.67 9.98
CA ILE A 60 4.30 -23.48 10.35
C ILE A 60 5.12 -23.77 11.62
N PRO A 61 6.45 -23.58 11.63
CA PRO A 61 7.27 -23.68 12.84
C PRO A 61 6.75 -22.78 13.97
N ASN A 62 6.73 -23.27 15.21
CA ASN A 62 6.24 -22.49 16.38
C ASN A 62 6.91 -21.11 16.49
N VAL A 63 8.18 -20.99 16.09
CA VAL A 63 8.90 -19.71 16.03
C VAL A 63 8.21 -18.63 15.18
N VAL A 64 7.50 -19.02 14.11
CA VAL A 64 6.74 -18.09 13.26
C VAL A 64 5.38 -17.77 13.89
N LYS A 65 4.74 -18.76 14.54
CA LYS A 65 3.47 -18.56 15.29
C LYS A 65 3.66 -17.59 16.47
N GLU A 66 4.80 -17.69 17.16
CA GLU A 66 5.18 -16.83 18.30
C GLU A 66 5.65 -15.43 17.88
N ALA A 67 5.97 -15.21 16.60
CA ALA A 67 6.50 -13.94 16.10
C ALA A 67 5.41 -12.90 15.76
N ASN A 68 4.14 -13.14 16.11
CA ASN A 68 2.99 -12.32 15.71
C ASN A 68 2.93 -12.06 14.20
N ILE A 69 3.23 -13.10 13.41
CA ILE A 69 3.16 -13.07 11.96
C ILE A 69 1.76 -13.51 11.56
N VAL A 70 1.05 -12.69 10.77
CA VAL A 70 -0.32 -13.00 10.35
C VAL A 70 -0.28 -13.64 8.98
N PRO A 71 -0.73 -14.90 8.83
CA PRO A 71 -0.93 -15.49 7.51
C PRO A 71 -2.07 -14.73 6.82
N ASN A 72 -1.75 -13.97 5.79
CA ASN A 72 -2.77 -13.20 5.08
C ASN A 72 -3.36 -14.06 3.95
N GLN A 73 -4.70 -14.06 3.86
CA GLN A 73 -5.46 -14.75 2.82
C GLN A 73 -5.67 -13.89 1.57
N VAL A 74 -5.17 -12.65 1.54
CA VAL A 74 -5.23 -11.77 0.36
C VAL A 74 -4.49 -12.45 -0.80
N ASP A 75 -5.21 -12.82 -1.85
CA ASP A 75 -4.66 -13.52 -3.01
C ASP A 75 -3.70 -12.60 -3.79
N TYR A 76 -2.40 -12.90 -3.65
CA TYR A 76 -1.31 -12.14 -4.25
C TYR A 76 -0.70 -12.80 -5.49
N HIS A 77 -1.23 -13.92 -5.99
CA HIS A 77 -0.52 -14.81 -6.93
C HIS A 77 -0.20 -14.20 -8.33
N GLY A 78 -0.48 -12.91 -8.55
CA GLY A 78 -0.10 -12.11 -9.71
C GLY A 78 0.85 -10.93 -9.43
N ASN A 79 0.45 -9.90 -8.65
CA ASN A 79 1.17 -8.61 -8.51
C ASN A 79 0.81 -7.81 -7.24
N PHE A 80 1.75 -7.01 -6.71
CA PHE A 80 1.55 -6.05 -5.60
C PHE A 80 1.04 -4.76 -6.14
N THR A 81 -0.27 -4.65 -6.06
CA THR A 81 -0.99 -3.47 -6.48
C THR A 81 -1.08 -2.49 -5.32
N ALA A 82 -1.38 -1.24 -5.66
CA ALA A 82 -1.60 -0.20 -4.66
C ALA A 82 -2.79 -0.53 -3.76
N GLU A 83 -3.83 -1.20 -4.28
CA GLU A 83 -5.00 -1.59 -3.51
C GLU A 83 -4.66 -2.61 -2.42
N ILE A 84 -3.89 -3.66 -2.77
CA ILE A 84 -3.41 -4.64 -1.77
C ILE A 84 -2.53 -3.95 -0.73
N PHE A 85 -1.62 -3.09 -1.17
CA PHE A 85 -0.79 -2.30 -0.27
C PHE A 85 -1.63 -1.46 0.69
N GLU A 86 -2.66 -0.76 0.21
CA GLU A 86 -3.48 0.14 1.01
C GLU A 86 -4.32 -0.58 2.06
N ASP A 87 -4.88 -1.74 1.74
CA ASP A 87 -5.60 -2.58 2.70
C ASP A 87 -4.67 -3.02 3.86
N LEU A 88 -3.47 -3.47 3.50
CA LEU A 88 -2.43 -3.85 4.47
C LEU A 88 -1.93 -2.64 5.27
N PHE A 89 -1.75 -1.51 4.60
CA PHE A 89 -1.24 -0.27 5.20
C PHE A 89 -2.23 0.34 6.17
N SER A 90 -3.54 0.25 5.89
CA SER A 90 -4.60 0.68 6.83
C SER A 90 -4.55 -0.12 8.12
N THR A 91 -4.48 -1.46 8.01
CA THR A 91 -4.36 -2.37 9.17
C THR A 91 -3.08 -2.08 9.98
N LEU A 92 -1.98 -1.78 9.29
CA LEU A 92 -0.73 -1.37 9.92
C LEU A 92 -0.86 -0.03 10.65
N CYS A 93 -1.51 0.97 10.06
CA CYS A 93 -1.71 2.29 10.69
C CYS A 93 -2.56 2.18 11.96
N GLU A 94 -3.64 1.39 11.93
CA GLU A 94 -4.45 1.09 13.11
C GLU A 94 -3.60 0.47 14.22
N THR A 95 -2.84 -0.57 13.89
CA THR A 95 -1.96 -1.25 14.86
C THR A 95 -0.89 -0.32 15.44
N LEU A 96 -0.31 0.55 14.60
CA LEU A 96 0.68 1.54 15.01
C LEU A 96 0.07 2.54 15.99
N TYR A 97 -1.12 3.06 15.69
CA TYR A 97 -1.80 4.02 16.52
C TYR A 97 -2.22 3.44 17.87
N GLU A 98 -2.85 2.26 17.87
CA GLU A 98 -3.27 1.58 19.09
C GLU A 98 -2.10 1.29 20.04
N LYS A 99 -0.95 0.89 19.49
CA LYS A 99 0.19 0.45 20.31
C LYS A 99 1.17 1.58 20.66
N TYR A 100 1.36 2.55 19.79
CA TYR A 100 2.42 3.57 19.92
C TYR A 100 1.91 5.01 19.82
N GLY A 101 0.63 5.22 19.47
CA GLY A 101 0.07 6.54 19.18
C GLY A 101 0.59 7.12 17.86
N SER A 102 0.66 8.44 17.77
CA SER A 102 1.12 9.13 16.56
C SER A 102 2.59 8.83 16.25
N VAL A 103 2.85 8.35 15.04
CA VAL A 103 4.19 7.98 14.55
C VAL A 103 4.51 8.62 13.21
N CYS A 104 5.80 8.81 12.91
CA CYS A 104 6.25 9.27 11.60
C CYS A 104 6.59 8.08 10.70
N ILE A 105 5.75 7.82 9.71
CA ILE A 105 5.92 6.69 8.79
C ILE A 105 6.86 7.08 7.65
N HIS A 106 7.90 6.27 7.45
CA HIS A 106 8.81 6.40 6.31
C HIS A 106 8.68 5.18 5.41
N MET A 107 8.39 5.41 4.14
CA MET A 107 8.24 4.37 3.12
C MET A 107 9.26 4.59 1.99
N ASP A 108 9.64 3.52 1.31
CA ASP A 108 10.47 3.64 0.12
C ASP A 108 9.68 4.24 -1.06
N GLY A 109 10.38 4.52 -2.16
CA GLY A 109 9.79 5.16 -3.34
C GLY A 109 9.03 4.23 -4.28
N ALA A 110 8.58 3.05 -3.83
CA ALA A 110 7.90 2.07 -4.69
C ALA A 110 6.67 2.67 -5.39
N SER A 111 6.39 2.19 -6.62
CA SER A 111 5.31 2.75 -7.45
C SER A 111 3.93 2.57 -6.83
N TYR A 112 3.69 1.44 -6.14
CA TYR A 112 2.42 1.15 -5.47
C TYR A 112 2.16 2.04 -4.24
N HIS A 113 3.20 2.67 -3.66
CA HIS A 113 3.02 3.69 -2.62
C HIS A 113 2.51 5.04 -3.16
N LYS A 114 2.59 5.26 -4.48
CA LYS A 114 2.39 6.56 -5.14
C LYS A 114 1.08 6.64 -5.94
N ARG A 115 0.07 5.87 -5.52
CA ARG A 115 -1.27 5.99 -6.11
C ARG A 115 -1.93 7.26 -5.58
N TRP A 116 -2.32 8.15 -6.49
CA TRP A 116 -3.11 9.32 -6.14
C TRP A 116 -4.52 8.91 -5.68
N VAL A 117 -5.14 9.71 -4.82
CA VAL A 117 -6.51 9.47 -4.34
C VAL A 117 -7.53 9.48 -5.47
N GLU A 118 -7.21 10.16 -6.57
CA GLU A 118 -8.02 10.27 -7.77
C GLU A 118 -7.20 9.97 -9.03
N SER A 119 -7.89 9.84 -10.16
CA SER A 119 -7.24 9.56 -11.45
C SER A 119 -6.67 10.84 -12.05
N ILE A 120 -5.34 10.95 -12.08
CA ILE A 120 -4.65 12.09 -12.70
C ILE A 120 -4.63 11.91 -14.23
N PRO A 121 -5.08 12.92 -15.01
CA PRO A 121 -5.05 12.85 -16.47
C PRO A 121 -3.65 12.56 -17.03
N THR A 122 -3.61 11.73 -18.08
CA THR A 122 -2.38 11.35 -18.77
C THR A 122 -2.46 11.69 -20.26
N SER A 123 -1.41 11.37 -21.03
CA SER A 123 -1.39 11.59 -22.48
C SER A 123 -2.51 10.85 -23.22
N SER A 124 -3.04 9.75 -22.68
CA SER A 124 -4.16 9.00 -23.26
C SER A 124 -5.54 9.59 -22.91
N THR A 125 -5.68 10.32 -21.81
CA THR A 125 -6.94 10.94 -21.34
C THR A 125 -7.52 11.91 -22.38
N LYS A 126 -8.84 11.94 -22.57
CA LYS A 126 -9.45 12.83 -23.58
C LYS A 126 -9.26 14.30 -23.19
N LYS A 127 -9.23 15.21 -24.18
CA LYS A 127 -9.07 16.66 -23.91
C LYS A 127 -10.16 17.18 -22.97
N GLN A 128 -11.39 16.72 -23.16
CA GLN A 128 -12.54 17.09 -22.34
C GLN A 128 -12.38 16.67 -20.88
N GLU A 129 -11.97 15.43 -20.63
CA GLU A 129 -11.70 14.90 -19.27
C GLU A 129 -10.54 15.66 -18.59
N ILE A 130 -9.51 16.09 -19.36
CA ILE A 130 -8.44 16.95 -18.84
C ILE A 130 -8.99 18.32 -18.40
N ILE A 131 -9.89 18.90 -19.20
CA ILE A 131 -10.54 20.18 -18.89
C ILE A 131 -11.40 20.06 -17.62
N GLU A 132 -12.19 18.98 -17.51
CA GLU A 132 -13.02 18.70 -16.33
C GLU A 132 -12.17 18.58 -15.07
N TRP A 133 -11.03 17.88 -15.14
CA TRP A 133 -10.10 17.77 -14.03
C TRP A 133 -9.49 19.12 -13.64
N LEU A 134 -9.09 19.96 -14.61
CA LEU A 134 -8.56 21.29 -14.32
C LEU A 134 -9.61 22.19 -13.66
N ASN A 135 -10.86 22.13 -14.13
CA ASN A 135 -11.98 22.85 -13.54
C ASN A 135 -12.29 22.37 -12.12
N SER A 136 -12.28 21.05 -11.86
CA SER A 136 -12.55 20.51 -10.52
C SER A 136 -11.48 20.87 -9.49
N HIS A 137 -10.31 21.31 -9.95
CA HIS A 137 -9.19 21.77 -9.12
C HIS A 137 -9.03 23.29 -9.13
N ASP A 138 -10.00 24.03 -9.66
CA ASP A 138 -9.99 25.50 -9.77
C ASP A 138 -8.73 26.05 -10.48
N ILE A 139 -8.23 25.32 -11.48
CA ILE A 139 -7.05 25.72 -12.26
C ILE A 139 -7.50 26.51 -13.48
N ALA A 140 -7.16 27.79 -13.53
CA ALA A 140 -7.45 28.63 -14.69
C ALA A 140 -6.62 28.22 -15.92
N PHE A 141 -7.25 28.20 -17.09
CA PHE A 141 -6.62 27.93 -18.38
C PHE A 141 -7.34 28.70 -19.50
N SER A 142 -6.71 28.81 -20.68
CA SER A 142 -7.34 29.41 -21.87
C SER A 142 -7.97 28.31 -22.75
N ASP A 143 -9.14 28.59 -23.33
CA ASP A 143 -9.85 27.67 -24.23
C ASP A 143 -9.06 27.34 -25.52
N GLU A 144 -8.12 28.21 -25.89
CA GLU A 144 -7.25 28.03 -27.07
C GLU A 144 -6.15 26.97 -26.85
N LEU A 145 -5.92 26.55 -25.61
CA LEU A 145 -4.83 25.63 -25.29
C LEU A 145 -5.01 24.26 -25.93
N ARG A 146 -3.90 23.73 -26.44
CA ARG A 146 -3.82 22.37 -26.96
C ARG A 146 -3.78 21.38 -25.80
N LYS A 147 -4.17 20.13 -26.08
CA LYS A 147 -4.15 19.04 -25.09
C LYS A 147 -2.79 18.89 -24.39
N SER A 148 -1.69 19.04 -25.12
CA SER A 148 -0.34 18.96 -24.56
C SER A 148 -0.02 20.08 -23.57
N GLU A 149 -0.58 21.27 -23.76
CA GLU A 149 -0.40 22.42 -22.87
C GLU A 149 -1.25 22.27 -21.61
N LEU A 150 -2.51 21.81 -21.75
CA LEU A 150 -3.35 21.44 -20.62
C LEU A 150 -2.70 20.36 -19.75
N LEU A 151 -2.06 19.34 -20.36
CA LEU A 151 -1.32 18.32 -19.60
C LEU A 151 -0.10 18.87 -18.84
N LYS A 152 0.52 19.96 -19.31
CA LYS A 152 1.58 20.63 -18.52
C LYS A 152 1.00 21.26 -17.26
N LEU A 153 -0.20 21.86 -17.35
CA LEU A 153 -0.90 22.41 -16.18
C LEU A 153 -1.25 21.30 -15.19
N VAL A 154 -1.75 20.16 -15.66
CA VAL A 154 -1.97 18.97 -14.81
C VAL A 154 -0.68 18.55 -14.12
N LYS A 155 0.44 18.44 -14.86
CA LYS A 155 1.73 18.00 -14.30
C LYS A 155 2.24 18.93 -13.20
N ILE A 156 2.05 20.24 -13.32
CA ILE A 156 2.50 21.23 -12.33
C ILE A 156 1.59 21.22 -11.10
N ASN A 157 0.31 20.86 -11.25
CA ASN A 157 -0.66 20.92 -10.16
C ASN A 157 -0.94 19.57 -9.48
N LYS A 158 -0.61 18.44 -10.10
CA LYS A 158 -0.90 17.11 -9.53
C LYS A 158 -0.22 16.85 -8.19
N GLU A 159 0.90 17.52 -7.88
CA GLU A 159 1.59 17.37 -6.59
C GLU A 159 0.77 17.87 -5.41
N LYS A 160 -0.28 18.65 -5.66
CA LYS A 160 -1.24 19.10 -4.64
C LYS A 160 -2.27 18.03 -4.29
N VAL A 161 -2.46 17.04 -5.15
CA VAL A 161 -3.34 15.91 -4.88
C VAL A 161 -2.62 14.97 -3.93
N PRO A 162 -3.21 14.52 -2.81
CA PRO A 162 -2.53 13.58 -1.93
C PRO A 162 -2.43 12.18 -2.54
N PHE A 163 -1.46 11.40 -2.07
CA PHE A 163 -1.45 9.95 -2.31
C PHE A 163 -2.45 9.26 -1.37
N SER A 164 -3.02 8.14 -1.80
CA SER A 164 -4.00 7.37 -1.02
C SER A 164 -3.48 6.97 0.35
N CYS A 165 -2.21 6.56 0.43
CA CYS A 165 -1.56 6.21 1.70
C CYS A 165 -1.46 7.37 2.68
N VAL A 166 -1.37 8.62 2.22
CA VAL A 166 -1.37 9.79 3.11
C VAL A 166 -2.73 9.91 3.78
N ASN A 167 -3.81 9.85 3.00
CA ASN A 167 -5.17 9.90 3.55
C ASN A 167 -5.48 8.74 4.50
N ILE A 168 -4.95 7.53 4.23
CA ILE A 168 -5.09 6.38 5.13
C ILE A 168 -4.37 6.64 6.46
N ALA A 169 -3.13 7.12 6.41
CA ALA A 169 -2.36 7.41 7.61
C ALA A 169 -3.00 8.51 8.47
N GLU A 170 -3.62 9.53 7.86
CA GLU A 170 -4.29 10.63 8.57
C GLU A 170 -5.57 10.23 9.31
N GLN A 171 -6.11 9.02 9.07
CA GLN A 171 -7.29 8.52 9.79
C GLN A 171 -6.98 8.05 11.22
N TYR A 172 -5.70 7.89 11.56
CA TYR A 172 -5.23 7.35 12.84
C TYR A 172 -4.29 8.37 13.53
#